data_AF-A0A291N116-F1
#
_entry.id   AF-A0A291N116-F1
#
_cell.length_a   1.000
_cell.length_b   1.000
_cell.length_c   1.000
_cell.angle_alpha   90.00
_cell.angle_beta   90.00
_cell.angle_gamma   90.00
#
_symmetry.space_group_name_H-M   'P 1'
#
loop_
_entity.id
_entity.type
_entity.pdbx_description
1 polymer ?
#
loop_
_entity_poly.entity_id
_entity_poly.type
_entity_poly.pdbx_seq_one_letter_code
_entity_poly.pdbx_strand_id
1 'polypeptide(L)' 'MNPHQVDAAFKVERLPLDKFIPNWLPGLQRDGLFVGMNWSGDRSVDDDVQTNEVTDRLTATRR' A
#
# COMPACT_ATOMS: atom_id res chain seq x y z
N MET A 1 7.88 -20.07 -25.28
CA MET A 1 7.47 -19.63 -23.93
C MET A 1 6.65 -18.36 -24.10
N ASN A 2 5.39 -18.35 -23.70
CA ASN A 2 4.48 -17.21 -23.92
C ASN A 2 4.54 -16.31 -22.67
N PRO A 3 4.94 -15.03 -22.76
CA PRO A 3 5.33 -14.22 -21.59
C PRO A 3 4.15 -13.65 -20.78
N HIS A 4 2.94 -14.16 -20.92
CA HIS A 4 1.72 -13.52 -20.38
C HIS A 4 0.95 -14.33 -19.34
N GLN A 5 1.47 -15.46 -18.88
CA GLN A 5 0.77 -16.23 -17.83
C GLN A 5 1.29 -15.81 -16.46
N VAL A 6 0.84 -14.63 -16.00
CA VAL A 6 0.85 -14.31 -14.57
C VAL A 6 -0.21 -15.16 -13.88
N ASP A 7 0.13 -15.81 -12.78
CA ASP A 7 -0.76 -16.73 -12.07
C ASP A 7 -2.10 -16.05 -11.72
N ALA A 8 -3.20 -16.54 -12.31
CA ALA A 8 -4.54 -15.97 -12.17
C ALA A 8 -5.18 -16.16 -10.77
N ALA A 9 -4.39 -16.46 -9.74
CA ALA A 9 -4.90 -16.77 -8.40
C ALA A 9 -5.16 -15.53 -7.54
N PHE A 10 -4.60 -14.37 -7.89
CA PHE A 10 -4.76 -13.13 -7.12
C PHE A 10 -5.33 -12.01 -7.96
N LYS A 11 -6.32 -11.32 -7.40
CA LYS A 11 -6.94 -10.15 -8.00
C LYS A 11 -6.69 -8.94 -7.10
N VAL A 12 -6.17 -7.87 -7.70
CA VAL A 12 -6.02 -6.59 -7.01
C VAL A 12 -7.39 -5.92 -6.89
N GLU A 13 -7.73 -5.47 -5.69
CA GLU A 13 -8.96 -4.70 -5.45
C GLU A 13 -8.65 -3.36 -4.81
N ARG A 14 -9.45 -2.35 -5.18
CA ARG A 14 -9.35 -1.02 -4.59
C ARG A 14 -9.92 -1.06 -3.18
N LEU A 15 -9.07 -0.80 -2.18
CA LEU A 15 -9.48 -0.62 -0.80
C LEU A 15 -9.68 0.88 -0.50
N PRO A 16 -10.87 1.31 -0.05
CA PRO A 16 -11.09 2.68 0.40
C PRO A 16 -10.15 3.06 1.56
N LEU A 17 -9.59 4.27 1.51
CA LEU A 17 -8.61 4.73 2.48
C LEU A 17 -9.17 4.80 3.91
N ASP A 18 -10.42 5.21 4.06
CA ASP A 18 -11.16 5.24 5.32
C ASP A 18 -11.38 3.87 5.95
N LYS A 19 -11.34 2.79 5.14
CA LYS A 19 -11.35 1.40 5.62
C LYS A 19 -9.94 0.87 5.85
N PHE A 20 -8.97 1.28 5.04
CA PHE A 20 -7.58 0.87 5.19
C PHE A 20 -7.00 1.30 6.53
N ILE A 21 -7.16 2.58 6.89
CA ILE A 21 -6.55 3.14 8.11
C ILE A 21 -6.95 2.38 9.37
N PRO A 22 -8.24 2.21 9.73
CA PRO A 22 -8.60 1.58 11.00
C PRO A 22 -8.44 0.05 10.98
N ASN A 23 -8.62 -0.61 9.83
CA ASN A 23 -8.71 -2.08 9.79
C ASN A 23 -7.38 -2.77 9.47
N TRP A 24 -6.42 -2.07 8.85
CA TRP A 24 -5.17 -2.68 8.39
C TRP A 24 -3.94 -2.07 9.04
N LEU A 25 -3.84 -0.74 9.08
CA LEU A 25 -2.62 -0.05 9.50
C LEU A 25 -2.14 -0.43 10.92
N PRO A 26 -3.01 -0.58 11.94
CA PRO A 26 -2.58 -1.02 13.26
C PRO A 26 -2.01 -2.44 13.28
N GLY A 27 -2.58 -3.34 12.47
CA GLY A 27 -2.10 -4.72 12.33
C GLY A 27 -0.71 -4.76 11.69
N LEU A 28 -0.56 -4.04 10.57
CA LEU A 28 0.73 -3.91 9.88
C LEU A 28 1.82 -3.34 10.81
N GLN A 29 1.48 -2.33 11.61
CA GLN A 29 2.39 -1.74 12.57
C GLN A 29 2.81 -2.74 13.66
N ARG A 30 1.84 -3.44 14.25
CA ARG A 30 2.09 -4.46 15.28
C ARG A 30 3.02 -5.56 14.74
N ASP A 31 2.84 -5.92 13.48
CA ASP A 31 3.58 -7.01 12.84
C ASP A 31 4.92 -6.53 12.23
N GLY A 32 5.26 -5.23 12.38
CA GLY A 32 6.52 -4.66 11.90
C GLY A 32 6.64 -4.55 10.39
N LEU A 33 5.51 -4.53 9.68
CA LEU A 33 5.45 -4.49 8.22
C LEU A 33 5.46 -3.05 7.70
N PHE A 34 6.03 -2.88 6.50
CA PHE A 34 6.06 -1.62 5.77
C PHE A 34 4.90 -1.54 4.78
N VAL A 35 4.58 -0.32 4.33
CA VAL A 35 3.59 -0.07 3.29
C VAL A 35 4.32 0.37 2.04
N GLY A 36 4.22 -0.45 0.98
CA GLY A 36 4.72 -0.11 -0.33
C GLY A 36 3.92 1.03 -0.95
N MET A 37 4.62 2.11 -1.29
CA MET A 37 4.03 3.24 -2.00
C MET A 37 4.27 3.08 -3.50
N ASN A 38 3.25 3.40 -4.30
CA ASN A 38 3.36 3.56 -5.76
C ASN A 38 3.98 2.37 -6.55
N TRP A 39 3.58 1.14 -6.24
CA TRP A 39 3.88 -0.03 -7.09
C TRP A 39 3.24 -0.02 -8.49
N SER A 40 2.51 1.04 -8.86
CA SER A 40 2.01 1.23 -10.23
C SER A 40 1.83 2.72 -10.57
N GLY A 41 2.61 3.21 -11.53
CA GLY A 41 2.58 4.57 -12.08
C GLY A 41 3.88 4.91 -12.82
N ASP A 42 3.86 5.86 -13.77
CA ASP A 42 5.01 6.24 -14.63
C ASP A 42 6.26 6.73 -13.86
N ARG A 43 6.11 6.97 -12.55
CA ARG A 43 7.19 7.29 -11.62
C ARG A 43 7.09 6.38 -10.39
N SER A 44 7.14 5.07 -10.61
CA SER A 44 7.25 4.10 -9.53
C SER A 44 8.50 4.42 -8.71
N VAL A 45 8.28 5.01 -7.54
CA VAL A 45 9.29 5.07 -6.49
C VAL A 45 8.91 3.93 -5.58
N ASP A 46 9.65 2.82 -5.68
CA ASP A 46 9.46 1.62 -4.86
C ASP A 46 9.93 1.89 -3.43
N ASP A 47 9.28 2.83 -2.77
CA ASP A 47 9.57 3.21 -1.40
C ASP A 47 8.61 2.48 -0.46
N ASP A 48 9.16 1.57 0.32
CA ASP A 48 8.51 1.00 1.48
C ASP A 48 8.62 1.99 2.66
N VAL A 49 7.49 2.45 3.17
CA VAL A 49 7.45 3.41 4.30
C VAL A 49 6.90 2.75 5.56
N GLN A 50 7.32 3.26 6.72
CA GLN A 50 6.77 2.80 7.99
C GLN A 50 5.29 3.22 8.13
N THR A 51 4.50 2.43 8.86
CA THR A 51 3.06 2.68 9.02
C THR A 51 2.73 4.00 9.73
N ASN A 52 3.58 4.47 10.64
CA ASN A 52 3.46 5.79 11.26
C ASN A 52 3.63 6.91 10.23
N GLU A 53 4.62 6.78 9.34
CA GLU A 53 4.88 7.75 8.28
C GLU A 53 3.71 7.86 7.30
N VAL A 54 3.01 6.75 7.02
CA VAL A 54 1.76 6.78 6.24
C VAL A 54 0.74 7.72 6.88
N THR A 55 0.54 7.63 8.19
CA THR A 55 -0.42 8.46 8.93
C THR A 55 0.00 9.93 8.90
N ASP A 56 1.29 10.21 9.08
CA ASP A 56 1.83 11.57 9.05
C ASP A 56 1.63 12.22 7.68
N ARG A 57 1.91 11.49 6.59
CA ARG A 57 1.70 11.97 5.22
C ARG A 57 0.21 12.25 4.95
N LEU A 58 -0.69 11.35 5.38
CA LEU A 58 -2.14 11.52 5.19
C LEU A 58 -2.73 12.71 5.95
N THR A 59 -2.17 13.05 7.11
CA THR A 59 -2.58 14.23 7.88
C THR A 59 -2.01 15.52 7.29
N ALA A 60 -0.78 15.50 6.78
CA ALA A 60 -0.14 16.64 6.13
C ALA A 60 -0.83 17.06 4.83
N THR A 61 -1.34 16.12 4.03
CA THR A 61 -2.04 16.39 2.75
C THR A 61 -3.47 16.92 2.91
N ARG A 62 -4.03 16.95 4.13
CA ARG A 62 -5.38 17.49 4.41
C ARG A 62 -5.41 19.00 4.73
N ARG A 63 -4.33 19.73 4.48
CA ARG A 63 -4.25 21.21 4.55
C ARG A 63 -4.27 21.82 3.17
#